data_AF-A0ABD6C5R9-F1
#
_entry.id   AF-A0ABD6C5R9-F1
#
_cell.length_a   1.000
_cell.length_b   1.000
_cell.length_c   1.000
_cell.angle_alpha   90.00
_cell.angle_beta   90.00
_cell.angle_gamma   90.00
#
_symmetry.space_group_name_H-M   'P 1'
#
loop_
_entity.id
_entity.type
_entity.pdbx_description
1 polymer ?
#
loop_
_entity_poly.entity_id
_entity_poly.type
_entity_poly.pdbx_seq_one_letter_code
_entity_poly.pdbx_strand_id
1 'polypeptide(L)'
;MRPNLGRVKQTESWGRSLLSSTVASLVYTGLVLGYVYLLSPSTTIHGPVWWAVLWYSLLGFGTVGIPILLWLQFDLRSPAVLLACILLFCHTLPLWNNHGDAPGFSLVFYLTPFYLVAYALLAGGERWLRNKTPQ
;
A
#
# COMPACT_ATOMS: atom_id res chain seq x y z
N MET A 1 21.60 20.26 -31.16
CA MET A 1 20.46 19.84 -30.33
C MET A 1 20.64 18.38 -29.96
N ARG A 2 21.10 18.07 -28.74
CA ARG A 2 21.15 16.68 -28.26
C ARG A 2 19.74 16.31 -27.78
N PRO A 3 19.09 15.26 -28.30
CA PRO A 3 17.79 14.83 -27.81
C PRO A 3 17.90 14.48 -26.32
N ASN A 4 16.85 14.84 -25.58
CA ASN A 4 16.64 14.64 -24.15
C ASN A 4 16.60 13.15 -23.74
N LEU A 5 17.71 12.42 -23.93
CA LEU A 5 17.84 11.00 -23.58
C LEU A 5 17.63 10.74 -22.07
N GLY A 6 17.89 11.73 -21.22
CA GLY A 6 17.61 11.66 -19.78
C GLY A 6 16.12 11.62 -19.44
N ARG A 7 15.28 12.31 -20.23
CA ARG A 7 13.83 12.38 -19.98
C ARG A 7 13.13 11.07 -20.32
N VAL A 8 13.58 10.38 -21.38
CA VAL A 8 13.01 9.11 -21.86
C VAL A 8 13.27 7.97 -20.86
N LYS A 9 14.51 7.85 -20.34
CA LYS A 9 14.84 6.89 -19.28
C LYS A 9 14.03 7.13 -17.99
N GLN A 10 13.81 8.40 -17.65
CA GLN A 10 13.05 8.76 -16.46
C GLN A 10 11.56 8.41 -16.60
N THR A 11 10.96 8.62 -17.77
CA THR A 11 9.57 8.22 -18.06
C THR A 11 9.36 6.71 -18.13
N GLU A 12 10.31 5.95 -18.69
CA GLU A 12 10.24 4.47 -18.66
C GLU A 12 10.32 3.93 -17.22
N SER A 13 11.21 4.51 -16.39
CA SER A 13 11.31 4.13 -14.98
C SER A 13 10.02 4.43 -14.21
N TRP A 14 9.39 5.58 -14.50
CA TRP A 14 8.12 5.99 -13.91
C TRP A 14 6.98 5.05 -14.28
N GLY A 15 6.86 4.71 -15.57
CA GLY A 15 5.85 3.79 -16.07
C GLY A 15 5.98 2.41 -15.43
N ARG A 16 7.21 1.90 -15.31
CA ARG A 16 7.49 0.60 -14.70
C ARG A 16 7.23 0.60 -13.18
N SER A 17 7.58 1.67 -12.46
CA SER A 17 7.29 1.82 -11.03
C SER A 17 5.79 1.92 -10.75
N LEU A 18 5.07 2.74 -11.53
CA LEU A 18 3.61 2.84 -11.46
C LEU A 18 2.94 1.50 -11.77
N LEU A 19 3.35 0.83 -12.84
CA LEU A 19 2.83 -0.48 -13.20
C LEU A 19 3.06 -1.50 -12.07
N SER A 20 4.28 -1.55 -11.52
CA SER A 20 4.62 -2.47 -10.42
C SER A 20 3.79 -2.19 -9.16
N SER A 21 3.62 -0.93 -8.78
CA SER A 21 2.78 -0.54 -7.64
C SER A 21 1.30 -0.89 -7.86
N THR A 22 0.80 -0.71 -9.09
CA THR A 22 -0.59 -1.01 -9.45
C THR A 22 -0.83 -2.51 -9.42
N VAL A 23 0.06 -3.30 -10.04
CA VAL A 23 0.00 -4.76 -10.04
C VAL A 23 0.08 -5.30 -8.61
N ALA A 24 1.01 -4.81 -7.80
CA ALA A 24 1.13 -5.23 -6.39
C ALA A 24 -0.14 -4.93 -5.59
N SER A 25 -0.74 -3.76 -5.80
CA SER A 25 -2.00 -3.37 -5.14
C SER A 25 -3.17 -4.27 -5.55
N LEU A 26 -3.28 -4.59 -6.84
CA LEU A 26 -4.32 -5.47 -7.37
C LEU A 26 -4.15 -6.92 -6.85
N VAL A 27 -2.92 -7.44 -6.83
CA VAL A 27 -2.61 -8.76 -6.28
C VAL A 27 -2.96 -8.80 -4.79
N TYR A 28 -2.55 -7.79 -4.01
CA TYR A 28 -2.91 -7.69 -2.60
C TYR A 28 -4.43 -7.66 -2.40
N THR A 29 -5.15 -6.83 -3.17
CA THR A 29 -6.60 -6.71 -3.09
C THR A 29 -7.30 -8.04 -3.44
N GLY A 30 -6.81 -8.75 -4.47
CA GLY A 30 -7.34 -10.07 -4.85
C GLY A 30 -7.11 -11.13 -3.78
N LEU A 31 -5.91 -11.20 -3.20
CA LEU A 31 -5.59 -12.12 -2.10
C LEU A 31 -6.46 -11.86 -0.87
N VAL A 32 -6.66 -10.59 -0.54
CA VAL A 32 -7.55 -10.14 0.52
C VAL A 32 -8.98 -10.61 0.29
N LEU A 33 -9.54 -10.32 -0.89
CA LEU A 33 -10.93 -10.66 -1.19
C LEU A 33 -11.13 -12.17 -1.20
N GLY A 34 -10.15 -12.92 -1.73
CA GLY A 34 -10.14 -14.38 -1.67
C GLY A 34 -10.08 -14.91 -0.24
N TYR A 35 -9.24 -14.32 0.62
CA TYR A 35 -9.14 -14.71 2.03
C TYR A 35 -10.45 -14.46 2.79
N VAL A 36 -11.06 -13.28 2.61
CA VAL A 36 -12.36 -12.93 3.22
C VAL A 36 -13.45 -13.89 2.74
N TYR A 37 -13.51 -14.18 1.43
CA TYR A 37 -14.47 -15.10 0.86
C TYR A 37 -14.34 -16.53 1.42
N LEU A 38 -13.10 -17.00 1.63
CA LEU A 38 -12.83 -18.35 2.11
C LEU A 38 -13.07 -18.53 3.62
N LEU A 39 -12.74 -17.52 4.45
CA LEU A 39 -12.80 -17.65 5.90
C LEU A 39 -14.04 -17.03 6.56
N SER A 40 -14.75 -16.13 5.88
CA SER A 40 -15.90 -15.44 6.47
C SER A 40 -17.07 -15.38 5.49
N PRO A 41 -17.73 -16.52 5.21
CA PRO A 41 -18.90 -16.56 4.31
C PRO A 41 -20.09 -15.72 4.82
N SER A 42 -20.07 -15.28 6.08
CA SER A 42 -21.07 -14.43 6.73
C SER A 42 -20.85 -12.91 6.51
N THR A 43 -19.75 -12.46 5.91
CA THR A 43 -19.55 -11.03 5.64
C THR A 43 -20.45 -10.57 4.49
N THR A 44 -21.62 -10.03 4.84
CA THR A 44 -22.48 -9.33 3.89
C THR A 44 -21.87 -7.98 3.52
N ILE A 45 -21.44 -7.85 2.27
CA ILE A 45 -21.04 -6.56 1.70
C ILE A 45 -22.30 -5.69 1.61
N HIS A 46 -22.41 -4.70 2.49
CA HIS A 46 -23.51 -3.75 2.45
C HIS A 46 -23.25 -2.72 1.34
N GLY A 47 -24.10 -2.74 0.31
CA GLY A 47 -24.06 -1.79 -0.80
C GLY A 47 -23.74 -2.42 -2.15
N PRO A 48 -23.69 -1.62 -3.23
CA PRO A 48 -23.45 -2.14 -4.56
C PRO A 48 -22.00 -2.63 -4.69
N VAL A 49 -21.82 -3.82 -5.30
CA VAL A 49 -20.52 -4.52 -5.40
C VAL A 49 -19.42 -3.63 -6.00
N TRP A 50 -19.75 -2.81 -7.00
CA TRP A 50 -18.78 -1.91 -7.63
C TRP A 50 -18.21 -0.86 -6.64
N TRP A 51 -19.00 -0.43 -5.65
CA TRP A 51 -18.57 0.52 -4.62
C TRP A 51 -17.56 -0.13 -3.67
N ALA A 52 -17.83 -1.38 -3.27
CA ALA A 52 -16.89 -2.16 -2.47
C ALA A 52 -15.57 -2.39 -3.21
N VAL A 53 -15.63 -2.82 -4.47
CA VAL A 53 -14.43 -3.01 -5.32
C VAL A 53 -13.62 -1.72 -5.43
N LEU A 54 -14.28 -0.58 -5.65
CA LEU A 54 -13.62 0.72 -5.78
C LEU A 54 -12.91 1.10 -4.48
N TRP A 55 -13.59 1.02 -3.32
CA TRP A 55 -13.01 1.36 -2.03
C TRP A 55 -11.86 0.44 -1.64
N TYR A 56 -12.01 -0.87 -1.81
CA TYR A 56 -10.95 -1.83 -1.49
C TYR A 56 -9.73 -1.64 -2.40
N SER A 57 -9.94 -1.31 -3.68
CA SER A 57 -8.84 -1.02 -4.60
C SER A 57 -8.11 0.28 -4.20
N LEU A 58 -8.84 1.32 -3.81
CA LEU A 58 -8.27 2.60 -3.37
C LEU A 58 -7.45 2.44 -2.09
N LEU A 59 -8.00 1.72 -1.11
CA LEU A 59 -7.32 1.47 0.16
C LEU A 59 -6.16 0.50 -0.02
N GLY A 60 -6.29 -0.52 -0.87
CA GLY A 60 -5.19 -1.43 -1.25
C GLY A 60 -4.05 -0.69 -1.94
N PHE A 61 -4.37 0.25 -2.83
CA PHE A 61 -3.38 1.11 -3.46
C PHE A 61 -2.71 2.05 -2.45
N GLY A 62 -3.47 2.63 -1.53
CA GLY A 62 -2.92 3.49 -0.50
C GLY A 62 -2.00 2.75 0.48
N THR A 63 -2.39 1.55 0.89
CA THR A 63 -1.62 0.76 1.86
C THR A 63 -0.38 0.13 1.25
N VAL A 64 -0.48 -0.48 0.06
CA VAL A 64 0.61 -1.27 -0.55
C VAL A 64 1.24 -0.55 -1.73
N GLY A 65 0.43 0.05 -2.60
CA GLY A 65 0.90 0.72 -3.81
C GLY A 65 1.79 1.93 -3.52
N ILE A 66 1.38 2.81 -2.61
CA ILE A 66 2.12 4.04 -2.30
C ILE A 66 3.52 3.75 -1.72
N PRO A 67 3.70 2.87 -0.72
CA PRO A 67 5.04 2.53 -0.22
C PRO A 67 5.95 1.92 -1.29
N ILE A 68 5.42 1.03 -2.13
CA ILE A 68 6.18 0.41 -3.23
C ILE A 68 6.58 1.46 -4.26
N LEU A 69 5.66 2.38 -4.61
CA LEU A 69 5.96 3.47 -5.52
C LEU A 69 7.03 4.39 -4.94
N LEU A 70 6.91 4.77 -3.67
CA LEU A 70 7.90 5.62 -2.99
C LEU A 70 9.28 4.95 -2.95
N TRP A 71 9.31 3.64 -2.71
CA TRP A 71 10.55 2.87 -2.72
C TRP A 71 11.16 2.77 -4.12
N LEU A 72 10.40 2.35 -5.13
CA LEU A 72 10.93 2.18 -6.49
C LEU A 72 11.30 3.51 -7.17
N GLN A 73 10.53 4.58 -6.90
CA GLN A 73 10.69 5.86 -7.59
C GLN A 73 11.71 6.79 -6.92
N PHE A 74 11.82 6.74 -5.59
CA PHE A 74 12.64 7.66 -4.81
C PHE A 74 13.70 6.96 -3.94
N ASP A 75 13.82 5.62 -4.04
CA ASP A 75 14.72 4.79 -3.22
C ASP A 75 14.52 5.00 -1.70
N LEU A 76 13.29 5.32 -1.30
CA LEU A 76 12.88 5.55 0.09
C LEU A 76 12.47 4.22 0.70
N ARG A 77 13.30 3.68 1.60
CA ARG A 77 13.06 2.36 2.23
C ARG A 77 12.13 2.46 3.43
N SER A 78 12.09 3.61 4.10
CA SER A 78 11.34 3.81 5.33
C SER A 78 9.83 3.49 5.20
N PRO A 79 9.13 3.90 4.13
CA PRO A 79 7.72 3.56 3.93
C PRO A 79 7.49 2.05 3.74
N ALA A 80 8.40 1.36 3.03
CA ALA A 80 8.30 -0.08 2.79
C ALA A 80 8.53 -0.88 4.08
N VAL A 81 9.46 -0.44 4.94
CA VAL A 81 9.68 -1.05 6.26
C VAL A 81 8.45 -0.87 7.15
N LEU A 82 7.87 0.32 7.18
CA LEU A 82 6.64 0.56 7.95
C LEU A 82 5.49 -0.33 7.44
N LEU A 83 5.33 -0.47 6.12
CA LEU A 83 4.35 -1.40 5.53
C LEU A 83 4.59 -2.84 5.98
N ALA A 84 5.83 -3.32 5.94
CA ALA A 84 6.17 -4.67 6.41
C ALA A 84 5.84 -4.86 7.90
N CYS A 85 6.12 -3.86 8.74
CA CYS A 85 5.76 -3.87 10.15
C CYS A 85 4.23 -3.89 10.36
N ILE A 86 3.47 -3.13 9.58
CA ILE A 86 2.00 -3.11 9.66
C ILE A 86 1.43 -4.48 9.25
N LEU A 87 1.89 -5.03 8.12
CA LEU A 87 1.45 -6.34 7.66
C LEU A 87 1.79 -7.44 8.68
N LEU A 88 3.00 -7.41 9.25
CA LEU A 88 3.41 -8.33 10.30
C LEU A 88 2.54 -8.15 11.55
N PHE A 89 2.35 -6.92 12.03
CA PHE A 89 1.52 -6.61 13.19
C PHE A 89 0.09 -7.13 13.02
N CYS A 90 -0.53 -6.84 11.87
CA CYS A 90 -1.88 -7.31 11.55
C CYS A 90 -1.95 -8.82 11.36
N HIS A 91 -0.89 -9.46 10.90
CA HIS A 91 -0.80 -10.92 10.80
C HIS A 91 -0.53 -11.60 12.16
N THR A 92 0.05 -10.89 13.13
CA THR A 92 0.29 -11.40 14.51
C THR A 92 -0.85 -11.10 15.50
N LEU A 93 -1.81 -10.26 15.11
CA LEU A 93 -3.07 -10.01 15.84
C LEU A 93 -4.15 -11.13 15.87
N PRO A 94 -4.02 -12.34 15.28
CA PRO A 94 -5.02 -13.40 15.40
C PRO A 94 -5.28 -13.90 16.84
N LEU A 95 -4.55 -13.39 17.83
CA LEU A 95 -4.72 -13.75 19.24
C LEU A 95 -5.79 -12.91 19.98
N TRP A 96 -6.33 -11.86 19.37
CA TRP A 96 -7.33 -11.00 20.02
C TRP A 96 -8.73 -11.24 19.44
N ASN A 97 -9.46 -12.14 20.11
CA ASN A 97 -10.91 -12.40 20.08
C ASN A 97 -11.48 -13.45 19.11
N ASN A 98 -11.74 -14.61 19.71
CA ASN A 98 -12.69 -15.67 19.31
C ASN A 98 -14.16 -15.22 19.21
N HIS A 99 -14.47 -13.94 18.96
CA HIS A 99 -15.84 -13.43 18.93
C HIS A 99 -16.01 -12.43 17.79
N GLY A 100 -16.55 -12.91 16.67
CA GLY A 100 -17.15 -12.06 15.64
C GLY A 100 -16.27 -11.80 14.42
N ASP A 101 -16.84 -12.06 13.26
CA ASP A 101 -16.26 -11.98 11.93
C ASP A 101 -15.53 -10.64 11.65
N ALA A 102 -14.37 -10.74 10.99
CA ALA A 102 -13.59 -9.64 10.39
C ALA A 102 -12.89 -8.57 11.27
N PRO A 103 -12.15 -8.87 12.37
CA PRO A 103 -11.51 -7.82 13.18
C PRO A 103 -10.11 -7.37 12.70
N GLY A 104 -9.20 -8.27 12.32
CA GLY A 104 -7.80 -7.88 12.04
C GLY A 104 -7.60 -7.17 10.70
N PHE A 105 -8.37 -7.59 9.69
CA PHE A 105 -8.21 -7.13 8.32
C PHE A 105 -8.87 -5.76 8.07
N SER A 106 -10.08 -5.57 8.61
CA SER A 106 -10.79 -4.29 8.58
C SER A 106 -9.98 -3.20 9.25
N LEU A 107 -9.20 -3.53 10.29
CA LEU A 107 -8.37 -2.60 11.05
C LEU A 107 -7.23 -2.03 10.20
N VAL A 108 -6.62 -2.83 9.32
CA VAL A 108 -5.65 -2.33 8.31
C VAL A 108 -6.30 -1.27 7.44
N PHE A 109 -7.52 -1.52 6.99
CA PHE A 109 -8.23 -0.62 6.11
C PHE A 109 -8.72 0.65 6.81
N TYR A 110 -9.24 0.54 8.04
CA TYR A 110 -9.60 1.69 8.87
C TYR A 110 -8.40 2.59 9.20
N LEU A 111 -7.22 2.00 9.38
CA LEU A 111 -6.00 2.74 9.68
C LEU A 111 -5.23 3.23 8.44
N THR A 112 -5.65 2.85 7.23
CA THR A 112 -5.09 3.35 5.95
C THR A 112 -4.81 4.85 5.93
N PRO A 113 -5.75 5.74 6.29
CA PRO A 113 -5.48 7.19 6.27
C PRO A 113 -4.32 7.58 7.20
N PHE A 114 -4.18 6.93 8.35
CA PHE A 114 -3.07 7.19 9.27
C PHE A 114 -1.74 6.65 8.73
N TYR A 115 -1.75 5.49 8.07
CA TYR A 115 -0.56 4.95 7.41
C TYR A 115 -0.09 5.84 6.28
N LEU A 116 -1.00 6.40 5.49
CA LEU A 116 -0.66 7.36 4.43
C LEU A 116 0.03 8.60 4.98
N VAL A 117 -0.46 9.14 6.10
CA VAL A 117 0.18 10.27 6.78
C VAL A 117 1.57 9.88 7.29
N ALA A 118 1.71 8.70 7.90
CA ALA A 118 3.01 8.21 8.37
C ALA A 118 3.99 8.00 7.21
N TYR A 119 3.55 7.41 6.09
CA TYR A 119 4.36 7.26 4.89
C TYR A 119 4.80 8.61 4.32
N ALA A 120 3.90 9.59 4.26
CA ALA A 120 4.22 10.93 3.79
C ALA A 120 5.26 11.62 4.70
N LEU A 121 5.11 11.50 6.02
CA LEU A 121 6.06 12.05 7.00
C LEU A 121 7.43 11.37 6.90
N LEU A 122 7.47 10.04 6.81
CA LEU A 122 8.73 9.29 6.67
C LEU A 122 9.43 9.60 5.34
N ALA A 123 8.68 9.60 4.24
CA ALA A 123 9.20 9.92 2.92
C ALA A 123 9.70 11.37 2.85
N GLY A 124 8.94 12.31 3.41
CA GLY A 124 9.31 13.72 3.49
C GLY A 124 10.56 13.93 4.36
N GLY A 125 10.62 13.29 5.52
CA GLY A 125 11.76 13.35 6.44
C GLY A 125 13.03 12.76 5.84
N GLU A 126 12.96 11.57 5.26
CA GLU A 126 14.12 10.92 4.62
C GLU A 126 14.63 11.75 3.44
N ARG A 127 13.73 12.30 2.61
CA ARG A 127 14.11 13.18 1.50
C ARG A 127 14.74 14.48 1.98
N TRP A 128 14.24 15.06 3.05
CA TRP A 128 14.80 16.27 3.64
C TRP A 128 16.20 16.03 4.21
N LEU A 129 16.42 14.90 4.90
CA LEU A 129 17.72 14.51 5.44
C LEU A 129 18.74 14.27 4.30
N ARG A 130 18.37 13.54 3.25
CA ARG A 130 19.24 13.32 2.08
C ARG A 130 19.66 14.62 1.40
N ASN A 131 18.77 15.62 1.33
CA ASN A 131 19.11 16.93 0.75
C ASN A 131 20.05 17.75 1.64
N LYS A 132 20.10 17.48 2.96
CA LYS A 132 20.99 18.16 3.90
C LYS A 132 22.35 17.49 4.05
N THR A 133 22.44 16.21 3.74
CA THR A 133 23.67 15.43 3.77
C THR A 133 24.04 15.06 2.34
N PRO A 134 24.58 15.99 1.54
CA PRO A 134 25.10 15.63 0.23
C PRO A 134 26.23 14.62 0.45
N GLN A 135 26.03 13.39 -0.04
CA GLN A 135 27.11 12.44 -0.23
C GLN A 135 27.94 12.85 -1.45
#